data_AF-A0A813L254-F1
#
_entry.id   AF-A0A813L254-F1
#
_cell.length_a   1.000
_cell.length_b   1.000
_cell.length_c   1.000
_cell.angle_alpha   90.00
_cell.angle_beta   90.00
_cell.angle_gamma   90.00
#
_symmetry.space_group_name_H-M   'P 1'
#
loop_
_entity.id
_entity.type
_entity.pdbx_description
1 polymer ?
#
loop_
_entity_poly.entity_id
_entity_poly.type
_entity_poly.pdbx_seq_one_letter_code
_entity_poly.pdbx_strand_id
1 'polypeptide(L)'
;MNVSQLATAFATFAQMRIRHPKWFDTVLFELFRRQHELGEKDATNVAYAMLLLAAADAGKTSLEGVLYPFDKHQGVLYSMLGVTNENRRNLSYPAVYQLQLVELYLRLMVPTVYEEMRPELKSMFAKARKVSVVVDDYMQNSSKMHRRISQWFARVGLHHRSEVFLGPFMLDMVIGEKVVVEIDGPTHFYRDTNSRTSSSLLKDSILNAMGFRVKHLAYQEWRQPSP
;
A
#
# COMPACT_ATOMS: atom_id res chain seq x y z
N MET A 1 -0.07 -7.96 -27.03
CA MET A 1 0.53 -7.42 -25.80
C MET A 1 1.36 -8.53 -25.17
N ASN A 2 2.63 -8.28 -24.85
CA ASN A 2 3.43 -9.27 -24.12
C ASN A 2 2.99 -9.31 -22.64
N VAL A 3 3.41 -10.33 -21.87
CA VAL A 3 2.93 -10.52 -20.49
C VAL A 3 3.38 -9.38 -19.56
N SER A 4 4.56 -8.81 -19.78
CA SER A 4 5.10 -7.71 -18.97
C SER A 4 4.31 -6.41 -19.19
N GLN A 5 3.91 -6.14 -20.44
CA GLN A 5 2.98 -5.05 -20.79
C GLN A 5 1.62 -5.25 -20.15
N LEU A 6 1.14 -6.50 -20.06
CA LEU A 6 -0.12 -6.84 -19.42
C LEU A 6 -0.06 -6.61 -17.90
N ALA A 7 1.02 -7.05 -17.26
CA ALA A 7 1.28 -6.81 -15.84
C ALA A 7 1.36 -5.30 -15.53
N THR A 8 2.06 -4.55 -16.39
CA THR A 8 2.14 -3.08 -16.31
C THR A 8 0.75 -2.46 -16.46
N ALA A 9 -0.04 -2.85 -17.46
CA ALA A 9 -1.39 -2.34 -17.66
C ALA A 9 -2.29 -2.62 -16.44
N PHE A 10 -2.25 -3.85 -15.90
CA PHE A 10 -2.96 -4.22 -14.68
C PHE A 10 -2.58 -3.31 -13.50
N ALA A 11 -1.28 -3.15 -13.24
CA ALA A 11 -0.79 -2.32 -12.17
C ALA A 11 -1.19 -0.86 -12.33
N THR A 12 -1.06 -0.29 -13.54
CA THR A 12 -1.47 1.08 -13.84
C THR A 12 -2.97 1.28 -13.64
N PHE A 13 -3.82 0.35 -14.09
CA PHE A 13 -5.26 0.46 -13.93
C PHE A 13 -5.68 0.39 -12.46
N ALA A 14 -5.05 -0.49 -11.67
CA ALA A 14 -5.24 -0.54 -10.22
C ALA A 14 -4.78 0.75 -9.53
N GLN A 15 -3.63 1.30 -9.94
CA GLN A 15 -3.12 2.59 -9.44
C GLN A 15 -4.04 3.77 -9.79
N MET A 16 -4.71 3.73 -10.95
CA MET A 16 -5.64 4.76 -11.41
C MET A 16 -7.07 4.59 -10.85
N ARG A 17 -7.34 3.53 -10.07
CA ARG A 17 -8.67 3.17 -9.56
C ARG A 17 -9.71 3.03 -10.68
N ILE A 18 -9.29 2.54 -11.85
CA ILE A 18 -10.21 2.21 -12.92
C ILE A 18 -11.14 1.10 -12.44
N ARG A 19 -12.44 1.25 -12.66
CA ARG A 19 -13.43 0.23 -12.31
C ARG A 19 -13.89 -0.52 -13.54
N HIS A 20 -13.29 -1.67 -13.79
CA HIS A 20 -13.69 -2.54 -14.87
C HIS A 20 -13.54 -4.03 -14.48
N PRO A 21 -14.45 -4.59 -13.66
CA PRO A 21 -14.31 -5.94 -13.10
C PRO A 21 -14.05 -7.02 -14.15
N LYS A 22 -14.81 -7.01 -15.25
CA LYS A 22 -14.61 -7.98 -16.36
C LYS A 22 -13.21 -7.92 -16.99
N TRP A 23 -12.61 -6.73 -17.01
CA TRP A 23 -11.27 -6.55 -17.58
C TRP A 23 -10.24 -7.07 -16.60
N PHE A 24 -10.35 -6.72 -15.32
CA PHE A 24 -9.47 -7.27 -14.29
C PHE A 24 -9.54 -8.79 -14.21
N ASP A 25 -10.74 -9.38 -14.26
CA ASP A 25 -10.90 -10.84 -14.25
C ASP A 25 -10.21 -11.49 -15.46
N THR A 26 -10.38 -10.91 -16.65
CA THR A 26 -9.73 -11.39 -17.88
C THR A 26 -8.21 -11.28 -17.81
N VAL A 27 -7.71 -10.15 -17.30
CA VAL A 27 -6.27 -9.87 -17.20
C VAL A 27 -5.61 -10.74 -16.14
N LEU A 28 -6.23 -10.93 -14.97
CA LEU A 28 -5.72 -11.79 -13.91
C LEU A 28 -5.66 -13.25 -14.36
N PHE A 29 -6.68 -13.73 -15.07
CA PHE A 29 -6.65 -15.05 -15.68
C PHE A 29 -5.48 -15.22 -16.66
N GLU A 30 -5.27 -14.24 -17.53
CA GLU A 30 -4.19 -14.29 -18.52
C GLU A 30 -2.79 -14.20 -17.87
N LEU A 31 -2.63 -13.37 -16.84
CA LEU A 31 -1.39 -13.29 -16.05
C LEU A 31 -1.08 -14.62 -15.35
N PHE A 32 -2.09 -15.29 -14.81
CA PHE A 32 -1.91 -16.62 -14.21
C PHE A 32 -1.51 -17.67 -15.24
N ARG A 33 -2.19 -17.69 -16.41
CA ARG A 33 -1.91 -18.62 -17.50
C ARG A 33 -0.47 -18.50 -18.00
N ARG A 34 0.05 -17.27 -18.07
CA ARG A 34 1.38 -16.94 -18.61
C ARG A 34 2.40 -16.58 -17.53
N GLN A 35 2.16 -17.02 -16.29
CA GLN A 35 3.00 -16.66 -15.14
C GLN A 35 4.48 -17.00 -15.30
N HIS A 36 4.81 -18.06 -16.05
CA HIS A 36 6.17 -18.52 -16.32
C HIS A 36 6.97 -17.56 -17.22
N GLU A 37 6.30 -16.65 -17.92
CA GLU A 37 6.93 -15.60 -18.74
C GLU A 37 7.22 -14.33 -17.92
N LEU A 38 6.74 -14.24 -16.68
CA LEU A 38 6.91 -13.05 -15.83
C LEU A 38 8.26 -13.06 -15.12
N GLY A 39 8.91 -11.89 -15.10
CA GLY A 39 10.02 -11.63 -14.22
C GLY A 39 9.57 -11.29 -12.80
N GLU A 40 10.52 -11.31 -11.87
CA GLU A 40 10.33 -10.93 -10.47
C GLU A 40 9.59 -9.60 -10.29
N LYS A 41 10.09 -8.54 -10.95
CA LYS A 41 9.51 -7.20 -10.90
C LYS A 41 8.04 -7.18 -11.32
N ASP A 42 7.70 -7.90 -12.38
CA ASP A 42 6.32 -7.93 -12.88
C ASP A 42 5.41 -8.68 -11.91
N ALA A 43 5.86 -9.82 -11.39
CA ALA A 43 5.12 -10.60 -10.41
C ALA A 43 4.87 -9.82 -9.11
N THR A 44 5.89 -9.15 -8.57
CA THR A 44 5.74 -8.36 -7.33
C THR A 44 4.83 -7.15 -7.55
N ASN A 45 4.92 -6.49 -8.72
CA ASN A 45 4.00 -5.41 -9.09
C ASN A 45 2.55 -5.89 -9.20
N VAL A 46 2.30 -7.07 -9.78
CA VAL A 46 0.94 -7.63 -9.88
C VAL A 46 0.41 -7.96 -8.49
N ALA A 47 1.19 -8.62 -7.63
CA ALA A 47 0.79 -8.92 -6.25
C ALA A 47 0.44 -7.64 -5.48
N TYR A 48 1.28 -6.60 -5.58
CA TYR A 48 1.01 -5.29 -4.98
C TYR A 48 -0.23 -4.60 -5.58
N ALA A 49 -0.42 -4.67 -6.88
CA ALA A 49 -1.58 -4.08 -7.55
C ALA A 49 -2.91 -4.75 -7.15
N MET A 50 -2.91 -6.04 -6.81
CA MET A 50 -4.07 -6.71 -6.23
C MET A 50 -4.49 -6.08 -4.89
N LEU A 51 -3.55 -5.66 -4.05
CA LEU A 51 -3.85 -4.92 -2.81
C LEU A 51 -4.45 -3.54 -3.11
N LEU A 52 -3.92 -2.82 -4.11
CA LEU A 52 -4.45 -1.51 -4.49
C LEU A 52 -5.91 -1.60 -4.93
N LEU A 53 -6.23 -2.65 -5.69
CA LEU A 53 -7.59 -2.94 -6.14
C LEU A 53 -8.52 -3.24 -4.95
N ALA A 54 -8.06 -4.08 -4.03
CA ALA A 54 -8.78 -4.43 -2.81
C ALA A 54 -9.04 -3.22 -1.90
N ALA A 55 -8.02 -2.41 -1.64
CA ALA A 55 -8.15 -1.19 -0.83
C ALA A 55 -9.09 -0.16 -1.45
N ALA A 56 -9.15 -0.07 -2.80
CA ALA A 56 -10.07 0.82 -3.49
C ALA A 56 -11.55 0.41 -3.35
N ASP A 57 -11.81 -0.89 -3.16
CA ASP A 57 -13.14 -1.47 -2.99
C ASP A 57 -13.56 -1.60 -1.52
N ALA A 58 -12.62 -1.71 -0.58
CA ALA A 58 -12.88 -1.80 0.86
C ALA A 58 -13.70 -0.61 1.42
N GLY A 59 -13.60 0.57 0.80
CA GLY A 59 -14.44 1.73 1.16
C GLY A 59 -15.94 1.56 0.85
N LYS A 60 -16.37 0.43 0.26
CA LYS A 60 -17.75 0.18 -0.15
C LYS A 60 -18.38 -1.08 0.45
N THR A 61 -17.58 -2.04 0.89
CA THR A 61 -18.09 -3.34 1.37
C THR A 61 -18.14 -3.33 2.89
N SER A 62 -19.31 -3.00 3.43
CA SER A 62 -19.63 -3.27 4.83
C SER A 62 -19.71 -4.78 5.05
N LEU A 63 -18.91 -5.27 6.01
CA LEU A 63 -19.12 -6.50 6.78
C LEU A 63 -18.98 -7.83 6.00
N GLU A 64 -17.95 -8.60 6.38
CA GLU A 64 -17.85 -10.07 6.34
C GLU A 64 -17.63 -10.80 5.00
N GLY A 65 -17.37 -10.11 3.89
CA GLY A 65 -17.00 -10.76 2.62
C GLY A 65 -15.48 -10.83 2.38
N VAL A 66 -15.00 -11.93 1.80
CA VAL A 66 -13.65 -11.96 1.19
C VAL A 66 -13.58 -10.86 0.14
N LEU A 67 -12.55 -10.03 0.22
CA LEU A 67 -12.44 -8.80 -0.57
C LEU A 67 -11.90 -9.11 -1.97
N TYR A 68 -12.55 -8.57 -3.00
CA TYR A 68 -12.02 -8.62 -4.36
C TYR A 68 -10.61 -7.99 -4.41
N PRO A 69 -9.61 -8.59 -5.09
CA PRO A 69 -9.70 -9.75 -5.97
C PRO A 69 -9.42 -11.11 -5.28
N PHE A 70 -9.22 -11.16 -3.96
CA PHE A 70 -8.79 -12.37 -3.28
C PHE A 70 -9.85 -13.46 -3.19
N ASP A 71 -11.13 -13.09 -3.28
CA ASP A 71 -12.27 -14.01 -3.32
C ASP A 71 -12.23 -14.96 -4.53
N LYS A 72 -11.77 -14.46 -5.68
CA LYS A 72 -11.75 -15.21 -6.95
C LYS A 72 -10.36 -15.54 -7.46
N HIS A 73 -9.38 -14.70 -7.14
CA HIS A 73 -8.08 -14.70 -7.80
C HIS A 73 -6.92 -14.96 -6.83
N GLN A 74 -7.15 -15.58 -5.68
CA GLN A 74 -6.08 -15.96 -4.74
C GLN A 74 -4.98 -16.82 -5.39
N GLY A 75 -5.32 -17.68 -6.36
CA GLY A 75 -4.35 -18.47 -7.11
C GLY A 75 -3.34 -17.60 -7.87
N VAL A 76 -3.78 -16.44 -8.39
CA VAL A 76 -2.91 -15.46 -9.05
C VAL A 76 -1.91 -14.90 -8.05
N LEU A 77 -2.38 -14.49 -6.86
CA LEU A 77 -1.51 -13.98 -5.79
C LEU A 77 -0.42 -15.01 -5.44
N TYR A 78 -0.79 -16.26 -5.18
CA TYR A 78 0.17 -17.30 -4.82
C TYR A 78 1.17 -17.60 -5.94
N SER A 79 0.72 -17.57 -7.19
CA SER A 79 1.58 -17.69 -8.36
C SER A 79 2.58 -16.56 -8.47
N MET A 80 2.13 -15.31 -8.35
CA MET A 80 3.02 -14.14 -8.40
C MET A 80 4.06 -14.18 -7.27
N LEU A 81 3.62 -14.50 -6.04
CA LEU A 81 4.54 -14.67 -4.91
C LEU A 81 5.50 -15.85 -5.11
N GLY A 82 5.07 -16.91 -5.79
CA GLY A 82 5.92 -18.03 -6.22
C GLY A 82 7.05 -17.56 -7.14
N VAL A 83 6.70 -16.85 -8.21
CA VAL A 83 7.67 -16.27 -9.17
C VAL A 83 8.63 -15.30 -8.46
N THR A 84 8.13 -14.44 -7.57
CA THR A 84 8.98 -13.56 -6.75
C THR A 84 9.94 -14.37 -5.86
N ASN A 85 9.46 -15.43 -5.22
CA ASN A 85 10.27 -16.25 -4.31
C ASN A 85 11.35 -17.07 -5.04
N GLU A 86 11.10 -17.52 -6.26
CA GLU A 86 12.10 -18.17 -7.12
C GLU A 86 13.27 -17.22 -7.41
N ASN A 87 12.97 -15.93 -7.56
CA ASN A 87 13.93 -14.87 -7.85
C ASN A 87 14.42 -14.12 -6.60
N ARG A 88 14.12 -14.61 -5.38
CA ARG A 88 14.35 -13.92 -4.10
C ARG A 88 15.77 -13.42 -3.82
N ARG A 89 16.78 -13.91 -4.55
CA ARG A 89 18.18 -13.51 -4.38
C ARG A 89 18.48 -12.15 -5.02
N ASN A 90 17.63 -11.69 -5.94
CA ASN A 90 17.84 -10.49 -6.74
C ASN A 90 16.67 -9.49 -6.58
N LEU A 91 15.99 -9.51 -5.43
CA LEU A 91 14.88 -8.59 -5.19
C LEU A 91 15.37 -7.14 -5.17
N SER A 92 14.72 -6.32 -5.98
CA SER A 92 14.94 -4.88 -5.92
C SER A 92 14.40 -4.30 -4.60
N TYR A 93 14.94 -3.17 -4.17
CA TYR A 93 14.43 -2.47 -2.99
C TYR A 93 12.91 -2.16 -3.07
N PRO A 94 12.37 -1.65 -4.20
CA PRO A 94 10.92 -1.48 -4.35
C PRO A 94 10.12 -2.78 -4.19
N ALA A 95 10.65 -3.91 -4.66
CA ALA A 95 9.99 -5.19 -4.51
C ALA A 95 9.96 -5.63 -3.04
N VAL A 96 11.04 -5.42 -2.29
CA VAL A 96 11.06 -5.67 -0.83
C VAL A 96 10.02 -4.82 -0.11
N TYR A 97 9.94 -3.54 -0.43
CA TYR A 97 8.92 -2.64 0.13
C TYR A 97 7.49 -3.12 -0.18
N GLN A 98 7.23 -3.49 -1.44
CA GLN A 98 5.95 -4.06 -1.86
C GLN A 98 5.63 -5.37 -1.12
N LEU A 99 6.59 -6.26 -0.93
CA LEU A 99 6.40 -7.51 -0.18
C LEU A 99 6.06 -7.25 1.30
N GLN A 100 6.67 -6.24 1.93
CA GLN A 100 6.31 -5.83 3.29
C GLN A 100 4.85 -5.36 3.38
N LEU A 101 4.38 -4.60 2.38
CA LEU A 101 2.99 -4.17 2.30
C LEU A 101 2.03 -5.34 2.01
N VAL A 102 2.39 -6.24 1.09
CA VAL A 102 1.63 -7.46 0.78
C VAL A 102 1.44 -8.29 2.04
N GLU A 103 2.52 -8.60 2.75
CA GLU A 103 2.44 -9.35 4.00
C GLU A 103 1.53 -8.68 5.03
N LEU A 104 1.77 -7.38 5.29
CA LEU A 104 1.06 -6.65 6.32
C LEU A 104 -0.44 -6.59 6.03
N TYR A 105 -0.81 -6.34 4.77
CA TYR A 105 -2.21 -6.33 4.35
C TYR A 105 -2.87 -7.70 4.50
N LEU A 106 -2.24 -8.77 4.03
CA LEU A 106 -2.82 -10.11 4.09
C LEU A 106 -3.03 -10.55 5.54
N ARG A 107 -2.06 -10.30 6.43
CA ARG A 107 -2.19 -10.62 7.86
C ARG A 107 -3.33 -9.88 8.56
N LEU A 108 -3.60 -8.63 8.17
CA LEU A 108 -4.57 -7.77 8.85
C LEU A 108 -5.97 -7.85 8.25
N MET A 109 -6.06 -7.89 6.92
CA MET A 109 -7.31 -7.72 6.18
C MET A 109 -7.85 -9.02 5.60
N VAL A 110 -6.97 -9.98 5.28
CA VAL A 110 -7.34 -11.25 4.65
C VAL A 110 -6.61 -12.42 5.30
N PRO A 111 -6.74 -12.60 6.64
CA PRO A 111 -5.91 -13.52 7.41
C PRO A 111 -6.05 -14.98 6.93
N THR A 112 -7.20 -15.38 6.40
CA THR A 112 -7.41 -16.72 5.83
C THR A 112 -6.45 -17.00 4.66
N VAL A 113 -6.32 -16.06 3.72
CA VAL A 113 -5.39 -16.15 2.58
C VAL A 113 -3.93 -16.15 3.07
N TYR A 114 -3.61 -15.40 4.11
CA TYR A 114 -2.27 -15.47 4.70
C TYR A 114 -2.00 -16.84 5.35
N GLU A 115 -2.96 -17.39 6.10
CA GLU A 115 -2.74 -18.62 6.85
C GLU A 115 -2.66 -19.87 5.99
N GLU A 116 -3.45 -19.94 4.91
CA GLU A 116 -3.40 -21.03 3.93
C GLU A 116 -2.13 -21.02 3.06
N MET A 117 -1.35 -19.94 3.12
CA MET A 117 -0.16 -19.78 2.29
C MET A 117 0.95 -20.77 2.66
N ARG A 118 1.63 -21.28 1.63
CA ARG A 118 2.77 -22.20 1.78
C ARG A 118 3.88 -21.63 2.69
N PRO A 119 4.54 -22.46 3.52
CA PRO A 119 5.57 -21.99 4.47
C PRO A 119 6.74 -21.24 3.82
N GLU A 120 7.12 -21.59 2.59
CA GLU A 120 8.24 -20.96 1.88
C GLU A 120 7.95 -19.49 1.57
N LEU A 121 6.70 -19.16 1.24
CA LEU A 121 6.29 -17.77 1.00
C LEU A 121 6.24 -16.97 2.31
N LYS A 122 5.73 -17.57 3.40
CA LYS A 122 5.80 -16.97 4.74
C LYS A 122 7.26 -16.72 5.16
N SER A 123 8.19 -17.61 4.82
CA SER A 123 9.63 -17.42 5.07
C SER A 123 10.21 -16.27 4.25
N MET A 124 9.82 -16.12 2.98
CA MET A 124 10.21 -14.98 2.15
C MET A 124 9.76 -13.66 2.78
N PHE A 125 8.50 -13.58 3.20
CA PHE A 125 7.99 -12.37 3.86
C PHE A 125 8.72 -12.08 5.18
N ALA A 126 8.95 -13.08 6.02
CA ALA A 126 9.69 -12.91 7.27
C ALA A 126 11.12 -12.37 7.05
N LYS A 127 11.75 -12.67 5.90
CA LYS A 127 13.04 -12.09 5.50
C LYS A 127 12.88 -10.67 5.00
N ALA A 128 11.91 -10.41 4.11
CA ALA A 128 11.62 -9.07 3.61
C ALA A 128 11.32 -8.10 4.75
N ARG A 129 10.57 -8.51 5.76
CA ARG A 129 10.21 -7.71 6.95
C ARG A 129 11.42 -7.23 7.76
N LYS A 130 12.55 -7.95 7.73
CA LYS A 130 13.77 -7.59 8.47
C LYS A 130 14.60 -6.52 7.75
N VAL A 131 14.30 -6.26 6.49
CA VAL A 131 15.02 -5.25 5.70
C VAL A 131 14.53 -3.86 6.13
N SER A 132 15.45 -3.02 6.60
CA SER A 132 15.15 -1.60 6.80
C SER A 132 14.92 -0.97 5.44
N VAL A 133 13.69 -0.50 5.24
CA VAL A 133 13.30 0.29 4.06
C VAL A 133 13.31 1.79 4.38
N VAL A 134 14.03 2.21 5.42
CA VAL A 134 14.25 3.63 5.65
C VAL A 134 15.27 4.13 4.62
N VAL A 135 14.86 4.99 3.69
CA VAL A 135 15.80 5.67 2.78
C VAL A 135 16.27 6.96 3.46
N ASP A 136 17.56 7.00 3.82
CA ASP A 136 18.19 8.14 4.50
C ASP A 136 18.05 9.46 3.73
N ASP A 137 17.92 9.44 2.40
CA ASP A 137 17.82 10.64 1.56
C ASP A 137 16.45 11.35 1.60
N TYR A 138 15.37 10.66 1.99
CA TYR A 138 14.06 11.31 2.18
C TYR A 138 13.90 11.91 3.60
N MET A 139 14.85 11.64 4.50
CA MET A 139 14.74 11.92 5.94
C MET A 139 15.08 13.34 6.38
N GLN A 140 15.37 14.28 5.47
CA GLN A 140 15.99 15.55 5.91
C GLN A 140 15.16 16.82 5.81
N ASN A 141 13.91 16.81 5.34
CA ASN A 141 13.12 18.04 5.37
C ASN A 141 11.63 17.77 5.55
N SER A 142 11.18 17.70 6.80
CA SER A 142 9.77 17.90 7.11
C SER A 142 9.28 19.16 6.36
N SER A 143 8.19 19.01 5.61
CA SER A 143 7.70 20.09 4.77
C SER A 143 7.45 21.35 5.62
N LYS A 144 7.51 22.53 4.99
CA LYS A 144 7.16 23.78 5.71
C LYS A 144 5.77 23.69 6.37
N MET A 145 4.84 22.94 5.76
CA MET A 145 3.52 22.70 6.31
C MET A 145 3.56 21.80 7.55
N HIS A 146 4.32 20.70 7.50
CA HIS A 146 4.52 19.80 8.64
C HIS A 146 5.08 20.55 9.85
N ARG A 147 6.16 21.32 9.67
CA ARG A 147 6.76 22.12 10.75
C ARG A 147 5.79 23.14 11.35
N ARG A 148 4.98 23.80 10.51
CA ARG A 148 3.96 24.74 10.99
C ARG A 148 2.89 24.04 11.82
N ILE A 149 2.35 22.91 11.34
CA ILE A 149 1.34 22.13 12.07
C ILE A 149 1.91 21.65 13.41
N SER A 150 3.16 21.17 13.42
CA SER A 150 3.85 20.74 14.64
C SER A 150 3.92 21.87 15.68
N GLN A 151 4.31 23.07 15.25
CA GLN A 151 4.37 24.26 16.11
C GLN A 151 2.98 24.65 16.64
N TRP A 152 1.93 24.58 15.81
CA TRP A 152 0.56 24.85 16.24
C TRP A 152 0.08 23.85 17.30
N PHE A 153 0.31 22.56 17.08
CA PHE A 153 -0.03 21.52 18.04
C PHE A 153 0.69 21.73 19.38
N ALA A 154 1.99 22.03 19.35
CA ALA A 154 2.74 22.32 20.56
C ALA A 154 2.19 23.54 21.33
N ARG A 155 1.79 24.61 20.62
CA ARG A 155 1.22 25.82 21.23
C ARG A 155 -0.10 25.59 21.95
N VAL A 156 -0.91 24.64 21.48
CA VAL A 156 -2.19 24.28 22.12
C VAL A 156 -2.05 23.15 23.15
N GLY A 157 -0.81 22.77 23.50
CA GLY A 157 -0.54 21.70 24.47
C GLY A 157 -0.70 20.28 23.92
N LEU A 158 -0.77 20.11 22.59
CA LEU A 158 -0.93 18.81 21.95
C LEU A 158 0.44 18.20 21.64
N HIS A 159 0.96 17.44 22.61
CA HIS A 159 2.22 16.72 22.46
C HIS A 159 2.12 15.60 21.41
N HIS A 160 3.11 15.52 20.54
CA HIS A 160 3.17 14.54 19.46
C HIS A 160 4.62 14.17 19.16
N ARG A 161 4.82 13.00 18.55
CA ARG A 161 6.08 12.57 17.95
C ARG A 161 5.99 12.75 16.44
N SER A 162 7.01 13.31 15.81
CA SER A 162 7.04 13.49 14.35
C SER A 162 7.86 12.39 13.68
N GLU A 163 7.56 12.11 12.41
CA GLU A 163 8.35 11.22 11.53
C GLU A 163 8.60 9.83 12.16
N VAL A 164 7.54 9.25 12.71
CA VAL A 164 7.61 7.97 13.44
C VAL A 164 7.60 6.81 12.45
N PHE A 165 8.60 5.95 12.53
CA PHE A 165 8.61 4.70 11.77
C PHE A 165 7.67 3.64 12.37
N LEU A 166 6.86 3.05 11.52
CA LEU A 166 5.98 1.93 11.82
C LEU A 166 6.02 0.92 10.67
N GLY A 167 6.86 -0.11 10.83
CA GLY A 167 7.11 -1.07 9.75
C GLY A 167 7.61 -0.36 8.48
N PRO A 168 6.97 -0.56 7.32
CA PRO A 168 7.36 0.11 6.08
C PRO A 168 6.91 1.58 6.01
N PHE A 169 6.14 2.09 6.97
CA PHE A 169 5.62 3.45 6.93
C PHE A 169 6.46 4.42 7.76
N MET A 170 6.62 5.62 7.21
CA MET A 170 6.93 6.82 7.99
C MET A 170 5.61 7.56 8.22
N LEU A 171 5.28 7.79 9.49
CA LEU A 171 4.09 8.51 9.92
C LEU A 171 4.47 9.96 10.21
N ASP A 172 3.70 10.91 9.70
CA ASP A 172 4.04 12.33 9.86
C ASP A 172 4.01 12.76 11.33
N MET A 173 2.93 12.42 12.04
CA MET A 173 2.78 12.71 13.46
C MET A 173 1.97 11.63 14.19
N VAL A 174 2.39 11.32 15.42
CA VAL A 174 1.69 10.42 16.33
C VAL A 174 1.38 11.13 17.65
N ILE A 175 0.10 11.22 17.99
CA ILE A 175 -0.41 11.77 19.25
C ILE A 175 -0.81 10.62 20.17
N GLY A 176 -0.19 10.56 21.35
CA GLY A 176 -0.32 9.43 22.26
C GLY A 176 0.14 8.12 21.58
N GLU A 177 -0.68 7.08 21.70
CA GLU A 177 -0.35 5.74 21.18
C GLU A 177 -1.09 5.35 19.90
N LYS A 178 -2.29 5.90 19.66
CA LYS A 178 -3.21 5.41 18.62
C LYS A 178 -3.75 6.47 17.67
N VAL A 179 -3.33 7.73 17.76
CA VAL A 179 -3.78 8.77 16.82
C VAL A 179 -2.64 9.12 15.90
N VAL A 180 -2.85 8.96 14.59
CA VAL A 180 -1.90 9.37 13.55
C VAL A 180 -2.47 10.58 12.84
N VAL A 181 -1.67 11.62 12.66
CA VAL A 181 -2.01 12.76 11.81
C VAL A 181 -1.10 12.72 10.60
N GLU A 182 -1.70 12.47 9.43
CA GLU A 182 -1.04 12.48 8.12
C GLU A 182 -1.27 13.84 7.45
N ILE A 183 -0.19 14.44 6.96
CA ILE A 183 -0.13 15.76 6.36
C ILE A 183 -0.05 15.55 4.84
N ASP A 184 -1.22 15.36 4.23
CA ASP A 184 -1.33 14.93 2.84
C ASP A 184 -0.89 16.04 1.87
N GLY A 185 0.31 15.88 1.31
CA GLY A 185 0.81 16.71 0.22
C GLY A 185 0.15 16.38 -1.13
N PRO A 186 0.51 17.12 -2.21
CA PRO A 186 -0.08 16.91 -3.54
C PRO A 186 0.03 15.47 -4.08
N THR A 187 1.07 14.73 -3.72
CA THR A 187 1.30 13.34 -4.15
C THR A 187 0.30 12.34 -3.56
N HIS A 188 -0.45 12.72 -2.53
CA HIS A 188 -1.48 11.87 -1.92
C HIS A 188 -2.79 11.89 -2.73
N PHE A 189 -2.91 12.78 -3.72
CA PHE A 189 -4.11 12.97 -4.54
C PHE A 189 -3.81 12.71 -6.01
N TYR A 190 -4.82 12.26 -6.78
CA TYR A 190 -4.69 12.30 -8.24
C TYR A 190 -4.63 13.75 -8.70
N ARG A 191 -3.76 13.98 -9.69
CA ARG A 191 -3.55 15.28 -10.30
C ARG A 191 -4.89 15.94 -10.67
N ASP A 192 -5.04 17.20 -10.30
CA ASP A 192 -6.21 18.03 -10.56
C ASP A 192 -7.53 17.47 -9.96
N THR A 193 -7.43 16.67 -8.89
CA THR A 193 -8.58 16.18 -8.12
C THR A 193 -8.33 16.29 -6.61
N ASN A 194 -9.39 16.13 -5.82
CA ASN A 194 -9.30 15.92 -4.36
C ASN A 194 -9.41 14.43 -3.98
N SER A 195 -9.30 13.53 -4.96
CA SER A 195 -9.40 12.09 -4.73
C SER A 195 -8.06 11.52 -4.33
N ARG A 196 -7.99 10.87 -3.17
CA ARG A 196 -6.78 10.17 -2.72
C ARG A 196 -6.39 9.05 -3.68
N THR A 197 -5.09 8.84 -3.85
CA THR A 197 -4.52 7.75 -4.67
C THR A 197 -4.80 6.37 -4.06
N SER A 198 -4.75 5.31 -4.87
CA SER A 198 -4.86 3.93 -4.36
C SER A 198 -3.83 3.63 -3.27
N SER A 199 -2.60 4.11 -3.42
CA SER A 199 -1.53 3.89 -2.43
C SER A 199 -1.84 4.60 -1.10
N SER A 200 -2.38 5.83 -1.16
CA SER A 200 -2.81 6.56 0.05
C SER A 200 -3.99 5.85 0.74
N LEU A 201 -4.95 5.32 -0.02
CA LEU A 201 -6.05 4.52 0.51
C LEU A 201 -5.55 3.20 1.15
N LEU A 202 -4.57 2.55 0.54
CA LEU A 202 -3.97 1.33 1.05
C LEU A 202 -3.26 1.58 2.39
N LYS A 203 -2.42 2.63 2.46
CA LYS A 203 -1.75 3.04 3.72
C LYS A 203 -2.78 3.29 4.82
N ASP A 204 -3.79 4.13 4.54
CA ASP A 204 -4.87 4.43 5.47
C ASP A 204 -5.59 3.15 5.95
N SER A 205 -5.96 2.26 5.02
CA SER A 205 -6.62 0.99 5.35
C SER A 205 -5.78 0.12 6.30
N ILE A 206 -4.47 -0.01 6.01
CA ILE A 206 -3.56 -0.80 6.83
C ILE A 206 -3.41 -0.18 8.23
N LEU A 207 -3.21 1.14 8.32
CA LEU A 207 -3.08 1.83 9.61
C LEU A 207 -4.34 1.69 10.47
N ASN A 208 -5.52 1.83 9.88
CA ASN A 208 -6.78 1.61 10.60
C ASN A 208 -6.91 0.15 11.07
N ALA A 209 -6.52 -0.83 10.23
CA ALA A 209 -6.53 -2.24 10.61
C ALA A 209 -5.52 -2.58 11.71
N MET A 210 -4.42 -1.83 11.82
CA MET A 210 -3.49 -1.89 12.95
C MET A 210 -4.04 -1.23 14.24
N GLY A 211 -5.25 -0.64 14.19
CA GLY A 211 -5.92 -0.03 15.33
C GLY A 211 -5.59 1.45 15.55
N PHE A 212 -4.95 2.11 14.58
CA PHE A 212 -4.76 3.56 14.62
C PHE A 212 -6.02 4.29 14.17
N ARG A 213 -6.25 5.47 14.74
CA ARG A 213 -7.20 6.47 14.25
C ARG A 213 -6.42 7.47 13.41
N VAL A 214 -6.53 7.34 12.09
CA VAL A 214 -5.82 8.22 11.15
C VAL A 214 -6.64 9.47 10.90
N LYS A 215 -6.00 10.64 11.00
CA LYS A 215 -6.56 11.95 10.67
C LYS A 215 -5.73 12.57 9.57
N HIS A 216 -6.39 12.92 8.48
CA HIS A 216 -5.77 13.51 7.31
C HIS A 216 -5.94 15.03 7.33
N LEU A 217 -4.84 15.75 7.16
CA LEU A 217 -4.81 17.20 6.95
C LEU A 217 -4.41 17.45 5.50
N ALA A 218 -5.40 17.70 4.64
CA ALA A 218 -5.16 17.93 3.22
C ALA A 218 -4.45 19.28 3.00
N TYR A 219 -3.38 19.31 2.19
CA TYR A 219 -2.67 20.56 1.90
C TYR A 219 -3.56 21.65 1.27
N GLN A 220 -4.63 21.25 0.60
CA GLN A 220 -5.59 22.14 -0.07
C GLN A 220 -6.36 23.00 0.93
N GLU A 221 -6.69 22.43 2.09
CA GLU A 221 -7.40 23.13 3.18
C GLU A 221 -6.50 24.16 3.85
N TRP A 222 -5.19 23.90 3.91
CA TRP A 222 -4.20 24.75 4.57
C TRP A 222 -3.60 25.85 3.68
N ARG A 223 -3.83 25.79 2.36
CA ARG A 223 -3.39 26.82 1.41
C ARG A 223 -4.37 27.97 1.24
N GLN A 224 -5.55 27.90 1.86
CA GLN A 224 -6.49 29.01 1.78
C GLN A 224 -5.92 30.22 2.54
N PRO A 225 -5.92 31.42 1.94
CA PRO A 225 -5.62 32.63 2.70
C PRO A 225 -6.60 32.72 3.87
N SER A 226 -6.10 33.12 5.04
CA SER A 226 -6.96 33.43 6.17
C SER A 226 -8.08 34.37 5.72
N PRO A 227 -9.34 34.15 6.16
CA PRO A 227 -10.43 35.06 5.87
C PRO A 227 -10.15 36.48 6.39
#